data_AF-A0AAU5XFH8-F1
#
_entry.id   AF-A0AAU5XFH8-F1
#
_cell.length_a   1.000
_cell.length_b   1.000
_cell.length_c   1.000
_cell.angle_alpha   90.00
_cell.angle_beta   90.00
_cell.angle_gamma   90.00
#
_symmetry.space_group_name_H-M   'P 1'
#
loop_
_entity.id
_entity.type
_entity.pdbx_description
1 polymer ?
#
loop_
_entity_poly.entity_id
_entity_poly.type
_entity_poly.pdbx_seq_one_letter_code
_entity_poly.pdbx_strand_id
1 'polypeptide(L)'
;MDAIAARILEPLTLTEPSTDAWDVRLFRFARAYRRALLSHTDGARVITAISGPGPMGHAFMAIPVKALREAGLPATDAAAAADVLTSYVNGFTIEEQNRKLGQPEQDRDRGFEFGLTLLLDGLRSRTTA
;
A
#
# COMPACT_ATOMS: atom_id res chain seq x y z
N MET A 1 -20.47 -6.95 -4.13
CA MET A 1 -19.57 -7.08 -2.95
C MET A 1 -18.67 -5.84 -2.79
N ASP A 2 -19.02 -4.68 -3.40
CA ASP A 2 -18.10 -3.54 -3.52
C ASP A 2 -18.13 -2.50 -2.40
N ALA A 3 -19.12 -2.53 -1.50
CA ALA A 3 -19.26 -1.47 -0.48
C ALA A 3 -18.20 -1.52 0.63
N ILE A 4 -17.71 -2.71 1.00
CA ILE A 4 -16.65 -2.85 2.03
C ILE A 4 -15.31 -2.41 1.45
N ALA A 5 -14.99 -2.86 0.23
CA ALA A 5 -13.81 -2.42 -0.48
C ALA A 5 -13.76 -0.90 -0.65
N ALA A 6 -14.90 -0.30 -1.02
CA ALA A 6 -15.07 1.13 -1.07
C ALA A 6 -14.72 1.81 0.25
N ARG A 7 -15.30 1.35 1.35
CA ARG A 7 -15.05 1.89 2.70
C ARG A 7 -13.58 1.80 3.11
N ILE A 8 -12.89 0.74 2.69
CA ILE A 8 -11.46 0.53 2.99
C ILE A 8 -10.60 1.52 2.19
N LEU A 9 -10.89 1.74 0.90
CA LEU A 9 -10.04 2.52 0.02
C LEU A 9 -10.35 4.02 0.04
N GLU A 10 -11.61 4.42 0.26
CA GLU A 10 -12.06 5.81 0.23
C GLU A 10 -11.18 6.74 1.08
N PRO A 11 -10.86 6.44 2.36
CA PRO A 11 -10.03 7.32 3.19
C PRO A 11 -8.61 7.53 2.64
N LEU A 12 -8.10 6.58 1.84
CA LEU A 12 -6.76 6.64 1.26
C LEU A 12 -6.73 7.57 0.03
N THR A 13 -7.88 7.69 -0.65
CA THR A 13 -8.04 8.54 -1.85
C THR A 13 -8.26 10.01 -1.55
N LEU A 14 -8.62 10.36 -0.31
CA LEU A 14 -8.87 11.74 0.14
C LEU A 14 -7.59 12.46 0.60
N THR A 15 -6.43 12.08 0.08
CA THR A 15 -5.15 12.63 0.54
C THR A 15 -4.89 14.03 -0.03
N GLU A 16 -4.63 14.98 0.87
CA GLU A 16 -4.19 16.34 0.52
C GLU A 16 -2.84 16.32 -0.22
N PRO A 17 -2.58 17.30 -1.12
CA PRO A 17 -1.27 17.49 -1.71
C PRO A 17 -0.18 17.60 -0.63
N SER A 18 0.93 16.87 -0.83
CA SER A 18 2.08 16.86 0.09
C SER A 18 3.35 17.26 -0.66
N THR A 19 4.19 18.06 -0.01
CA THR A 19 5.52 18.45 -0.47
C THR A 19 6.62 17.53 0.07
N ASP A 20 6.26 16.47 0.80
CA ASP A 20 7.22 15.49 1.33
C ASP A 20 7.94 14.78 0.17
N ALA A 21 9.11 14.21 0.42
CA ALA A 21 9.80 13.34 -0.54
C ALA A 21 8.92 12.14 -0.95
N TRP A 22 9.10 11.64 -2.17
CA TRP A 22 8.25 10.59 -2.76
C TRP A 22 8.20 9.32 -1.90
N ASP A 23 9.33 8.94 -1.33
CA ASP A 23 9.50 7.75 -0.49
C ASP A 23 8.81 7.90 0.87
N VAL A 24 8.86 9.09 1.47
CA VAL A 24 8.09 9.43 2.68
C VAL A 24 6.59 9.34 2.40
N ARG A 25 6.12 9.82 1.24
CA ARG A 25 4.71 9.68 0.83
C ARG A 25 4.31 8.21 0.67
N LEU A 26 5.16 7.38 0.05
CA LEU A 26 4.90 5.94 -0.10
C LEU A 26 4.91 5.19 1.24
N PHE A 27 5.82 5.55 2.16
CA PHE A 27 5.81 5.04 3.53
C PHE A 27 4.47 5.29 4.22
N ARG A 28 4.01 6.55 4.17
CA ARG A 28 2.73 6.95 4.76
C ARG A 28 1.54 6.24 4.11
N PHE A 29 1.55 6.13 2.78
CA PHE A 29 0.54 5.43 2.02
C PHE A 29 0.44 3.96 2.44
N ALA A 30 1.55 3.23 2.45
CA ALA A 30 1.57 1.80 2.82
C ALA A 30 1.10 1.57 4.25
N ARG A 31 1.52 2.41 5.20
CA ARG A 31 1.05 2.36 6.60
C ARG A 31 -0.45 2.63 6.71
N ALA A 32 -0.95 3.65 6.00
CA ALA A 32 -2.37 3.98 6.00
C ALA A 32 -3.19 2.85 5.38
N TYR A 33 -2.70 2.25 4.29
CA TYR A 33 -3.36 1.13 3.65
C TYR A 33 -3.43 -0.10 4.55
N ARG A 34 -2.31 -0.51 5.18
CA ARG A 34 -2.32 -1.61 6.18
C ARG A 34 -3.33 -1.35 7.29
N ARG A 35 -3.35 -0.14 7.88
CA ARG A 35 -4.34 0.21 8.92
C ARG A 35 -5.78 0.12 8.42
N ALA A 36 -6.05 0.58 7.20
CA ALA A 36 -7.38 0.47 6.61
C ALA A 36 -7.81 -0.99 6.43
N LEU A 37 -6.93 -1.86 5.94
CA LEU A 37 -7.18 -3.29 5.84
C LEU A 37 -7.45 -3.95 7.20
N LEU A 38 -6.67 -3.59 8.23
CA LEU A 38 -6.80 -4.13 9.59
C LEU A 38 -8.04 -3.63 10.33
N SER A 39 -8.65 -2.52 9.91
CA SER A 39 -9.90 -2.00 10.50
C SER A 39 -11.14 -2.86 10.22
N HIS A 40 -11.02 -3.86 9.34
CA HIS A 40 -12.08 -4.80 8.99
C HIS A 40 -11.58 -6.23 9.12
N THR A 41 -12.36 -7.11 9.76
CA THR A 41 -12.08 -8.55 9.77
C THR A 41 -12.00 -9.06 8.32
N ASP A 42 -10.94 -9.80 8.00
CA ASP A 42 -10.64 -10.28 6.64
C ASP A 42 -10.50 -9.16 5.58
N GLY A 43 -10.28 -7.90 5.97
CA GLY A 43 -10.23 -6.75 5.05
C GLY A 43 -9.22 -6.91 3.91
N ALA A 44 -8.05 -7.53 4.18
CA ALA A 44 -7.07 -7.82 3.14
C ALA A 44 -7.59 -8.87 2.13
N ARG A 45 -8.25 -9.93 2.61
CA ARG A 45 -8.86 -10.94 1.73
C ARG A 45 -9.98 -10.34 0.89
N VAL A 46 -10.82 -9.48 1.47
CA VAL A 46 -11.89 -8.77 0.74
C VAL A 46 -11.32 -7.96 -0.41
N ILE A 47 -10.26 -7.16 -0.17
CA ILE A 47 -9.64 -6.35 -1.22
C ILE A 47 -9.03 -7.21 -2.33
N THR A 48 -8.33 -8.28 -1.97
CA THR A 48 -7.72 -9.17 -2.98
C THR A 48 -8.71 -10.01 -3.78
N ALA A 49 -9.95 -10.17 -3.31
CA ALA A 49 -10.98 -10.96 -3.97
C ALA A 49 -11.80 -10.17 -5.02
N ILE A 50 -11.54 -8.87 -5.18
CA ILE A 50 -12.28 -8.01 -6.11
C ILE A 50 -11.83 -8.31 -7.53
N SER A 51 -12.79 -8.60 -8.41
CA SER A 51 -12.56 -8.77 -9.84
C SER A 51 -12.34 -7.42 -10.53
N GLY A 52 -11.10 -6.93 -10.49
CA GLY A 52 -10.65 -5.75 -11.22
C GLY A 52 -10.99 -4.42 -10.53
N PRO A 53 -10.11 -3.40 -10.62
CA PRO A 53 -10.35 -2.13 -9.97
C PRO A 53 -11.43 -1.33 -10.70
N GLY A 54 -12.52 -1.02 -10.00
CA GLY A 54 -13.43 0.07 -10.40
C GLY A 54 -12.75 1.46 -10.31
N PRO A 55 -13.47 2.56 -10.58
CA PRO A 55 -12.90 3.92 -10.57
C PRO A 55 -12.10 4.27 -9.31
N MET A 56 -12.54 3.79 -8.15
CA MET A 56 -11.86 3.99 -6.88
C MET A 56 -10.58 3.18 -6.73
N GLY A 57 -10.54 1.95 -7.27
CA GLY A 57 -9.29 1.18 -7.33
C GLY A 57 -8.26 1.86 -8.22
N HIS A 58 -8.69 2.44 -9.35
CA HIS A 58 -7.80 3.26 -10.19
C HIS A 58 -7.30 4.51 -9.46
N ALA A 59 -8.18 5.24 -8.77
CA ALA A 59 -7.79 6.42 -7.98
C ALA A 59 -6.80 6.05 -6.87
N PHE A 60 -7.03 4.92 -6.18
CA PHE A 60 -6.14 4.38 -5.17
C PHE A 60 -4.75 4.05 -5.74
N MET A 61 -4.67 3.33 -6.86
CA MET A 61 -3.39 2.97 -7.50
C MET A 61 -2.68 4.19 -8.13
N ALA A 62 -3.41 5.22 -8.52
CA ALA A 62 -2.82 6.44 -9.06
C ALA A 62 -1.92 7.17 -8.05
N ILE A 63 -2.16 7.01 -6.75
CA ILE A 63 -1.38 7.65 -5.68
C ILE A 63 0.08 7.18 -5.68
N PRO A 64 0.38 5.88 -5.48
CA PRO A 64 1.76 5.40 -5.51
C PRO A 64 2.40 5.55 -6.89
N VAL A 65 1.63 5.35 -7.97
CA VAL A 65 2.14 5.57 -9.34
C VAL A 65 2.61 7.01 -9.52
N LYS A 66 1.81 8.00 -9.15
CA LYS A 66 2.19 9.42 -9.26
C LYS A 66 3.48 9.72 -8.49
N ALA A 67 3.59 9.25 -7.25
CA ALA A 67 4.79 9.48 -6.44
C ALA A 67 6.05 8.88 -7.09
N LEU A 68 5.96 7.68 -7.65
CA LEU A 68 7.07 7.00 -8.34
C LEU A 68 7.44 7.69 -9.67
N ARG A 69 6.45 8.24 -10.39
CA ARG A 69 6.70 9.03 -11.61
C ARG A 69 7.44 10.32 -11.29
N GLU A 70 7.05 11.01 -10.21
CA GLU A 70 7.73 12.20 -9.71
C GLU A 70 9.17 11.90 -9.24
N ALA A 71 9.45 10.64 -8.83
CA ALA A 71 10.78 10.14 -8.51
C ALA A 71 11.64 9.77 -9.74
N GLY A 72 11.10 9.92 -10.96
CA GLY A 72 11.82 9.67 -12.20
C GLY A 72 11.63 8.29 -12.83
N LEU A 73 10.80 7.41 -12.26
CA LEU A 73 10.53 6.10 -12.89
C LEU A 73 9.75 6.25 -14.20
N PRO A 74 10.06 5.44 -15.24
CA PRO A 74 9.21 5.26 -16.41
C PRO A 74 7.79 4.81 -16.04
N ALA A 75 6.82 5.03 -16.94
CA ALA A 75 5.41 4.82 -16.62
C ALA A 75 5.08 3.35 -16.29
N THR A 76 5.66 2.45 -17.08
CA THR A 76 5.56 1.00 -16.90
C THR A 76 6.15 0.57 -15.55
N ASP A 77 7.31 1.12 -15.21
CA ASP A 77 8.06 0.73 -14.02
C ASP A 77 7.39 1.28 -12.75
N ALA A 78 6.85 2.50 -12.81
CA ALA A 78 6.08 3.08 -11.73
C ALA A 78 4.80 2.28 -11.44
N ALA A 79 4.10 1.80 -12.48
CA ALA A 79 2.93 0.94 -12.32
C ALA A 79 3.30 -0.41 -11.70
N ALA A 80 4.36 -1.05 -12.20
CA ALA A 80 4.84 -2.32 -11.65
C ALA A 80 5.32 -2.17 -10.18
N ALA A 81 6.05 -1.10 -9.86
CA ALA A 81 6.50 -0.83 -8.51
C ALA A 81 5.34 -0.52 -7.54
N ALA A 82 4.32 0.20 -8.00
CA ALA A 82 3.10 0.42 -7.22
C ALA A 82 2.37 -0.90 -6.92
N ASP A 83 2.28 -1.80 -7.90
CA ASP A 83 1.67 -3.13 -7.75
C ASP A 83 2.46 -4.02 -6.76
N VAL A 84 3.80 -3.99 -6.83
CA VAL A 84 4.65 -4.69 -5.85
C VAL A 84 4.44 -4.16 -4.44
N LEU A 85 4.36 -2.83 -4.28
CA LEU A 85 4.13 -2.20 -2.98
C LEU A 85 2.78 -2.62 -2.39
N THR A 86 1.70 -2.55 -3.15
CA THR A 86 0.37 -2.93 -2.66
C THR A 86 0.25 -4.43 -2.43
N SER A 87 0.88 -5.25 -3.28
CA SER A 87 0.97 -6.71 -3.09
C SER A 87 1.69 -7.07 -1.79
N TYR A 88 2.78 -6.38 -1.46
CA TYR A 88 3.45 -6.54 -0.16
C TYR A 88 2.52 -6.23 1.00
N VAL A 89 1.84 -5.07 0.96
CA VAL A 89 0.92 -4.67 2.03
C VAL A 89 -0.23 -5.67 2.18
N ASN A 90 -0.80 -6.13 1.07
CA ASN A 90 -1.87 -7.13 1.05
C ASN A 90 -1.40 -8.45 1.66
N GLY A 91 -0.30 -9.02 1.15
CA GLY A 91 0.22 -10.30 1.61
C GLY A 91 0.63 -10.27 3.09
N PHE A 92 1.32 -9.20 3.52
CA PHE A 92 1.68 -9.01 4.92
C PHE A 92 0.44 -8.96 5.81
N THR A 93 -0.59 -8.21 5.40
CA THR A 93 -1.81 -8.05 6.19
C THR A 93 -2.65 -9.32 6.22
N ILE A 94 -2.69 -10.11 5.14
CA ILE A 94 -3.35 -11.43 5.14
C ILE A 94 -2.69 -12.35 6.18
N GLU A 95 -1.36 -12.42 6.19
CA GLU A 95 -0.61 -13.22 7.17
C GLU A 95 -0.88 -12.75 8.60
N GLU A 96 -0.90 -11.44 8.82
CA GLU A 96 -1.23 -10.83 10.12
C GLU A 96 -2.65 -11.16 10.58
N GLN A 97 -3.64 -11.11 9.68
CA GLN A 97 -5.04 -11.45 9.99
C GLN A 97 -5.23 -12.96 10.21
N ASN A 98 -4.45 -13.81 9.51
CA ASN A 98 -4.49 -15.27 9.67
C ASN A 98 -3.82 -15.75 10.96
N ARG A 99 -2.72 -15.11 11.36
CA ARG A 99 -2.00 -15.41 12.60
C ARG A 99 -2.80 -14.87 13.78
N LYS A 100 -3.81 -15.64 14.22
CA LYS A 100 -4.59 -15.37 15.42
C LYS A 100 -3.65 -15.14 16.62
N LEU A 101 -3.49 -13.88 17.02
CA LEU A 101 -2.97 -13.40 18.31
C LEU A 101 -1.90 -14.31 18.97
N GLY A 102 -0.71 -14.40 18.37
CA GLY A 102 0.44 -15.08 18.98
C GLY A 102 1.70 -14.24 19.06
N GLN A 103 1.85 -13.27 18.14
CA GLN A 103 2.99 -12.38 18.10
C GLN A 103 2.61 -11.01 18.70
N PRO A 104 3.49 -10.34 19.46
CA PRO A 104 3.27 -8.96 19.89
C PRO A 104 3.03 -8.01 18.71
N GLU A 105 2.17 -7.01 18.88
CA GLU A 105 1.90 -5.99 17.84
C GLU A 105 3.17 -5.27 17.39
N GLN A 106 4.05 -4.95 18.33
CA GLN A 106 5.34 -4.30 18.07
C GLN A 106 6.23 -5.11 17.11
N ASP A 107 6.21 -6.43 17.21
CA ASP A 107 7.01 -7.30 16.34
C ASP A 107 6.44 -7.33 14.92
N ARG A 108 5.10 -7.28 14.80
CA ARG A 108 4.43 -7.18 13.49
C ARG A 108 4.71 -5.84 12.83
N ASP A 109 4.61 -4.76 13.58
CA ASP A 109 4.95 -3.42 13.09
C ASP A 109 6.41 -3.35 12.65
N ARG A 110 7.33 -3.86 13.47
CA ARG A 110 8.74 -3.93 13.10
C ARG A 110 8.98 -4.73 11.81
N GLY A 111 8.32 -5.87 11.66
CA GLY A 111 8.42 -6.71 10.45
C GLY A 111 7.87 -6.01 9.21
N PHE A 112 6.75 -5.29 9.34
CA PHE A 112 6.16 -4.50 8.27
C PHE A 112 7.08 -3.35 7.84
N GLU A 113 7.58 -2.57 8.81
CA GLU A 113 8.46 -1.45 8.55
C GLU A 113 9.78 -1.89 7.92
N PHE A 114 10.33 -3.03 8.36
CA PHE A 114 11.55 -3.59 7.78
C PHE A 114 11.36 -3.96 6.31
N GLY A 115 10.30 -4.70 5.97
CA GLY A 115 10.04 -5.09 4.58
C GLY A 115 9.72 -3.90 3.68
N LEU A 116 8.96 -2.91 4.19
CA LEU A 116 8.69 -1.66 3.49
C LEU A 116 9.98 -0.87 3.22
N THR A 117 10.89 -0.82 4.20
CA THR A 117 12.20 -0.17 4.04
C THR A 117 13.01 -0.85 2.94
N LEU A 118 13.09 -2.19 2.94
CA LEU A 118 13.81 -2.93 1.88
C LEU A 118 13.24 -2.65 0.48
N LEU A 119 11.92 -2.61 0.34
CA LEU A 119 11.27 -2.29 -0.92
C LEU A 119 11.59 -0.87 -1.40
N LEU A 120 11.50 0.11 -0.50
CA LEU A 120 11.75 1.51 -0.83
C LEU A 120 13.23 1.79 -1.09
N ASP A 121 14.16 1.15 -0.38
CA ASP A 121 15.59 1.21 -0.68
C ASP A 121 15.91 0.64 -2.06
N GLY A 122 15.29 -0.48 -2.43
CA GLY A 122 15.40 -1.04 -3.78
C GLY A 122 14.81 -0.12 -4.87
N LEU A 123 13.80 0.69 -4.54
CA LEU A 123 13.26 1.68 -5.48
C LEU A 123 14.17 2.91 -5.58
N ARG A 124 14.72 3.39 -4.46
CA ARG A 124 15.70 4.49 -4.42
C ARG A 124 16.93 4.20 -5.30
N SER A 125 17.37 2.95 -5.38
CA SER A 125 18.48 2.57 -6.25
C SER A 125 18.16 2.58 -7.75
N ARG A 126 16.89 2.80 -8.13
CA ARG A 126 16.38 2.82 -9.51
C ARG A 126 15.72 4.15 -9.88
N THR A 127 15.57 5.08 -8.93
CA THR A 127 15.10 6.44 -9.16
C THR A 127 16.24 7.37 -9.52
N THR A 128 15.94 8.47 -10.20
CA THR A 128 16.92 9.50 -10.59
C THR A 128 16.78 10.80 -9.78
N ALA A 129 15.77 10.88 -8.90
CA ALA A 129 15.51 12.01 -8.01
C ALA A 129 16.35 11.96 -6.72
#